data_AF-A0A4R6KK74-F1
#
_entry.id   AF-A0A4R6KK74-F1
#
_cell.length_a   1.000
_cell.length_b   1.000
_cell.length_c   1.000
_cell.angle_alpha   90.00
_cell.angle_beta   90.00
_cell.angle_gamma   90.00
#
_symmetry.space_group_name_H-M   'P 1'
#
loop_
_entity.id
_entity.type
_entity.pdbx_description
1 polymer ?
#
loop_
_entity_poly.entity_id
_entity_poly.type
_entity_poly.pdbx_seq_one_letter_code
_entity_poly.pdbx_strand_id
1 'polypeptide(L)'
;MINTVLGQVDADLFQFVSMHEHCFLDSDVYVLPAREETPTPNRVSIETLGFIRWNYEACPDNFVLDDDQLTTKELVPLGAVPGAAIVDVTPTGIGRGPDTARRLAAVSSATGVMIATGCGFYVAATHPEWLQAMTAEQIADYIVDELDSGIGRPASGQLSSAR
;
A
#
# COMPACT_ATOMS: atom_id res chain seq x y z
N MET A 1 12.06 -5.09 18.91
CA MET A 1 11.56 -5.92 17.80
C MET A 1 10.64 -5.08 16.93
N ILE A 2 10.69 -5.28 15.61
CA ILE A 2 9.80 -4.69 14.61
C ILE A 2 9.10 -5.85 13.87
N ASN A 3 7.78 -5.77 13.70
CA ASN A 3 7.02 -6.72 12.87
C ASN A 3 7.20 -6.37 11.39
N THR A 4 7.74 -7.29 10.61
CA THR A 4 7.83 -7.20 9.15
C THR A 4 6.88 -8.19 8.49
N VAL A 5 6.69 -8.07 7.19
CA VAL A 5 5.93 -9.03 6.38
C VAL A 5 6.54 -10.44 6.36
N LEU A 6 7.80 -10.60 6.79
CA LEU A 6 8.49 -11.90 6.95
C LEU A 6 8.64 -12.32 8.43
N GLY A 7 8.02 -11.59 9.35
CA GLY A 7 8.07 -11.85 10.79
C GLY A 7 8.85 -10.80 11.58
N GLN A 8 9.06 -11.08 12.86
CA GLN A 8 9.72 -10.15 13.78
C GLN A 8 11.24 -10.12 13.60
N VAL A 9 11.81 -8.92 13.58
CA VAL A 9 13.26 -8.69 13.51
C VAL A 9 13.70 -7.69 14.58
N ASP A 10 14.99 -7.67 14.90
CA ASP A 10 15.53 -6.67 15.82
C ASP A 10 15.45 -5.26 15.21
N ALA A 11 15.16 -4.26 16.03
CA ALA A 11 15.09 -2.87 15.57
C ALA A 11 16.47 -2.37 15.09
N ASP A 12 17.57 -2.89 15.64
CA ASP A 12 18.93 -2.51 15.24
C ASP A 12 19.29 -2.90 13.78
N LEU A 13 18.47 -3.76 13.16
CA LEU A 13 18.61 -4.11 11.74
C LEU A 13 18.06 -3.03 10.80
N PHE A 14 17.14 -2.18 11.27
CA PHE A 14 16.55 -1.07 10.50
C PHE A 14 17.50 0.15 10.52
N GLN A 15 18.49 0.15 9.63
CA GLN A 15 19.57 1.15 9.63
C GLN A 15 19.39 2.24 8.56
N PHE A 16 18.82 1.89 7.42
CA PHE A 16 18.50 2.83 6.34
C PHE A 16 17.03 2.66 5.97
N VAL A 17 16.19 3.55 6.47
CA VAL A 17 14.73 3.35 6.43
C VAL A 17 14.06 4.46 5.64
N SER A 18 13.28 4.09 4.61
CA SER A 18 12.24 4.98 4.11
C SER A 18 10.96 4.76 4.90
N MET A 19 10.51 5.80 5.60
CA MET A 19 9.47 5.68 6.63
C MET A 19 8.04 5.76 6.10
N HIS A 20 7.84 6.04 4.81
CA HIS A 20 6.52 6.28 4.24
C HIS A 20 6.53 5.94 2.75
N GLU A 21 6.16 4.72 2.40
CA GLU A 21 6.14 4.24 1.03
C GLU A 21 4.81 3.52 0.72
N HIS A 22 4.56 3.33 -0.58
CA HIS A 22 3.47 2.52 -1.11
C HIS A 22 4.03 1.59 -2.20
N CYS A 23 4.18 0.31 -1.90
CA CYS A 23 4.65 -0.68 -2.89
C CYS A 23 3.51 -1.16 -3.80
N PHE A 24 2.30 -1.19 -3.25
CA PHE A 24 1.07 -1.50 -3.95
C PHE A 24 -0.02 -0.53 -3.49
N LEU A 25 -0.80 0.00 -4.42
CA LEU A 25 -1.77 1.05 -4.15
C LEU A 25 -2.88 0.97 -5.18
N ASP A 26 -4.12 1.16 -4.75
CA ASP A 26 -5.23 1.50 -5.63
C ASP A 26 -5.92 2.74 -5.06
N SER A 27 -5.70 3.87 -5.70
CA SER A 27 -6.17 5.18 -5.22
C SER A 27 -7.02 5.90 -6.27
N ASP A 28 -7.65 5.12 -7.16
CA ASP A 28 -8.46 5.61 -8.28
C ASP A 28 -9.62 6.54 -7.87
N VAL A 29 -10.07 6.43 -6.61
CA VAL A 29 -11.07 7.30 -5.98
C VAL A 29 -10.70 8.79 -6.03
N TYR A 30 -9.41 9.12 -6.19
CA TYR A 30 -8.93 10.50 -6.31
C TYR A 30 -8.80 10.98 -7.75
N VAL A 31 -9.17 10.18 -8.74
CA VAL A 31 -9.13 10.60 -10.14
C VAL A 31 -10.09 11.78 -10.35
N LEU A 32 -9.57 12.86 -10.92
CA LEU A 32 -10.31 14.06 -11.26
C LEU A 32 -10.18 14.37 -12.77
N PRO A 33 -11.20 14.94 -13.42
CA PRO A 33 -11.09 15.31 -14.83
C PRO A 33 -10.00 16.37 -15.04
N ALA A 34 -9.28 16.28 -16.16
CA ALA A 34 -8.32 17.31 -16.57
C ALA A 34 -9.03 18.62 -16.89
N ARG A 35 -8.28 19.72 -16.75
CA ARG A 35 -8.73 21.06 -17.20
C ARG A 35 -8.55 21.27 -18.70
N GLU A 36 -7.72 20.45 -19.32
CA GLU A 36 -7.39 20.48 -20.74
C GLU A 36 -7.74 19.15 -21.41
N GLU A 37 -7.51 19.06 -22.72
CA GLU A 37 -7.80 17.84 -23.48
C GLU A 37 -6.92 16.67 -23.01
N THR A 38 -7.56 15.58 -22.59
CA THR A 38 -6.88 14.36 -22.16
C THR A 38 -6.28 13.62 -23.36
N PRO A 39 -4.98 13.24 -23.34
CA PRO A 39 -4.37 12.47 -24.41
C PRO A 39 -5.00 11.09 -24.56
N THR A 40 -4.95 10.55 -25.78
CA THR A 40 -5.39 9.17 -26.06
C THR A 40 -4.22 8.37 -26.65
N PRO A 41 -3.76 7.28 -26.00
CA PRO A 41 -4.26 6.74 -24.74
C PRO A 41 -3.85 7.58 -23.51
N ASN A 42 -4.71 7.61 -22.49
CA ASN A 42 -4.44 8.25 -21.20
C ASN A 42 -3.75 7.26 -20.25
N ARG A 43 -2.45 7.05 -20.44
CA ARG A 43 -1.62 6.12 -19.65
C ARG A 43 -0.26 6.73 -19.34
N VAL A 44 0.42 6.22 -18.32
CA VAL A 44 1.78 6.62 -17.99
C VAL A 44 2.73 6.17 -19.10
N SER A 45 3.25 7.13 -19.87
CA SER A 45 4.26 6.89 -20.89
C SER A 45 5.10 8.14 -21.11
N ILE A 46 6.17 8.02 -21.90
CA ILE A 46 7.02 9.18 -22.22
C ILE A 46 6.26 10.21 -23.07
N GLU A 47 5.33 9.76 -23.92
CA GLU A 47 4.50 10.61 -24.78
C GLU A 47 3.49 11.43 -23.98
N THR A 48 2.99 10.92 -22.85
CA THR A 48 1.99 11.58 -22.00
C THR A 48 2.60 12.27 -20.77
N LEU A 49 3.90 12.09 -20.50
CA LEU A 49 4.59 12.59 -19.31
C LEU A 49 4.40 14.11 -19.10
N GLY A 50 4.37 14.89 -20.17
CA GLY A 50 4.13 16.33 -20.10
C GLY A 50 2.75 16.65 -19.52
N PHE A 51 1.71 15.97 -20.00
CA PHE A 51 0.33 16.12 -19.51
C PHE A 51 0.20 15.65 -18.05
N ILE A 52 0.73 14.48 -17.73
CA ILE A 52 0.63 13.87 -16.38
C ILE A 52 1.29 14.77 -15.32
N ARG A 53 2.43 15.41 -15.64
CA ARG A 53 3.10 16.33 -14.70
C ARG A 53 2.23 17.52 -14.26
N TRP A 54 1.28 17.93 -15.09
CA TRP A 54 0.37 19.06 -14.79
C TRP A 54 -1.04 18.61 -14.40
N ASN A 55 -1.42 17.37 -14.74
CA ASN A 55 -2.76 16.82 -14.56
C ASN A 55 -2.67 15.38 -14.03
N TYR A 56 -1.84 15.12 -13.01
CA TYR A 56 -1.59 13.74 -12.56
C TYR A 56 -2.88 13.05 -12.16
N GLU A 57 -3.78 13.77 -11.45
CA GLU A 57 -5.14 13.35 -11.05
C GLU A 57 -6.03 12.92 -12.22
N ALA A 58 -5.71 13.35 -13.44
CA ALA A 58 -6.48 13.03 -14.63
C ALA A 58 -5.99 11.77 -15.37
N CYS A 59 -4.97 11.08 -14.86
CA CYS A 59 -4.47 9.84 -15.43
C CYS A 59 -4.73 8.67 -14.46
N PRO A 60 -5.83 7.89 -14.63
CA PRO A 60 -6.15 6.77 -13.73
C PRO A 60 -5.02 5.74 -13.59
N ASP A 61 -4.29 5.50 -14.69
CA ASP A 61 -3.13 4.61 -14.75
C ASP A 61 -2.02 5.02 -13.77
N ASN A 62 -1.93 6.31 -13.40
CA ASN A 62 -0.97 6.83 -12.43
C ASN A 62 -1.40 6.63 -10.95
N PHE A 63 -2.63 6.20 -10.69
CA PHE A 63 -3.17 6.01 -9.33
C PHE A 63 -3.13 4.55 -8.84
N VAL A 64 -2.69 3.63 -9.71
CA VAL A 64 -2.63 2.20 -9.44
C VAL A 64 -1.18 1.73 -9.51
N LEU A 65 -0.72 1.12 -8.43
CA LEU A 65 0.56 0.43 -8.33
C LEU A 65 0.25 -1.06 -8.06
N ASP A 66 0.30 -1.88 -9.10
CA ASP A 66 -0.14 -3.28 -9.04
C ASP A 66 0.76 -4.27 -9.80
N ASP A 67 1.99 -3.88 -10.17
CA ASP A 67 2.94 -4.74 -10.87
C ASP A 67 4.04 -5.27 -9.93
N ASP A 68 3.97 -6.56 -9.59
CA ASP A 68 4.95 -7.23 -8.73
C ASP A 68 6.38 -7.18 -9.28
N GLN A 69 6.55 -7.30 -10.60
CA GLN A 69 7.86 -7.33 -11.23
C GLN A 69 8.51 -5.95 -11.20
N LEU A 70 7.72 -4.91 -11.50
CA LEU A 70 8.17 -3.53 -11.42
C LEU A 70 8.52 -3.15 -9.98
N THR A 71 7.62 -3.42 -9.02
CA THR A 71 7.88 -3.14 -7.59
C THR A 71 9.14 -3.84 -7.09
N THR A 72 9.32 -5.12 -7.46
CA THR A 72 10.56 -5.86 -7.13
C THR A 72 11.78 -5.17 -7.72
N LYS A 73 11.73 -4.83 -9.02
CA LYS A 73 12.85 -4.20 -9.74
C LYS A 73 13.24 -2.85 -9.14
N GLU A 74 12.28 -2.02 -8.75
CA GLU A 74 12.52 -0.71 -8.12
C GLU A 74 13.18 -0.84 -6.74
N LEU A 75 12.90 -1.94 -6.00
CA LEU A 75 13.48 -2.17 -4.68
C LEU A 75 14.82 -2.92 -4.69
N VAL A 76 15.23 -3.55 -5.81
CA VAL A 76 16.54 -4.22 -5.92
C VAL A 76 17.72 -3.29 -5.57
N PRO A 77 17.81 -2.04 -6.07
CA PRO A 77 18.89 -1.13 -5.69
C PRO A 77 18.91 -0.82 -4.19
N LEU A 78 17.74 -0.71 -3.56
CA LEU A 78 17.63 -0.48 -2.11
C LEU A 78 18.12 -1.71 -1.33
N GLY A 79 17.83 -2.92 -1.79
CA GLY A 79 18.31 -4.17 -1.19
C GLY A 79 19.84 -4.33 -1.18
N ALA A 80 20.55 -3.59 -2.04
CA ALA A 80 22.01 -3.54 -2.02
C ALA A 80 22.58 -2.68 -0.87
N VAL A 81 21.74 -1.89 -0.20
CA VAL A 81 22.12 -1.07 0.96
C VAL A 81 21.98 -1.88 2.25
N PRO A 82 23.04 -2.04 3.06
CA PRO A 82 22.96 -2.77 4.31
C PRO A 82 21.92 -2.18 5.28
N GLY A 83 21.10 -3.05 5.87
CA GLY A 83 20.06 -2.64 6.83
C GLY A 83 18.93 -1.80 6.20
N ALA A 84 18.75 -1.91 4.88
CA ALA A 84 17.70 -1.20 4.17
C ALA A 84 16.31 -1.74 4.51
N ALA A 85 15.40 -0.81 4.80
CA ALA A 85 14.03 -1.10 5.11
C ALA A 85 13.07 -0.05 4.56
N ILE A 86 11.82 -0.42 4.41
CA ILE A 86 10.72 0.49 4.14
C ILE A 86 9.55 0.24 5.08
N VAL A 87 8.73 1.26 5.29
CA VAL A 87 7.43 1.16 5.92
C VAL A 87 6.36 1.41 4.85
N ASP A 88 5.67 0.34 4.44
CA ASP A 88 4.52 0.44 3.56
C ASP A 88 3.31 0.91 4.38
N VAL A 89 2.86 2.13 4.15
CA VAL A 89 1.79 2.77 4.92
C VAL A 89 0.44 2.72 4.21
N THR A 90 0.28 1.79 3.26
CA THR A 90 -0.98 1.59 2.55
C THR A 90 -2.07 1.12 3.54
N PRO A 91 -3.13 1.93 3.77
CA PRO A 91 -4.21 1.62 4.68
C PRO A 91 -5.30 0.78 4.01
N THR A 92 -6.23 0.28 4.82
CA THR A 92 -7.43 -0.40 4.33
C THR A 92 -8.26 0.56 3.47
N GLY A 93 -8.71 0.08 2.31
CA GLY A 93 -9.54 0.83 1.37
C GLY A 93 -8.82 1.38 0.13
N ILE A 94 -7.48 1.34 0.09
CA ILE A 94 -6.68 1.75 -1.09
C ILE A 94 -5.62 0.70 -1.50
N GLY A 95 -5.97 -0.58 -1.45
CA GLY A 95 -5.12 -1.68 -1.94
C GLY A 95 -4.46 -2.57 -0.88
N ARG A 96 -4.55 -2.22 0.41
CA ARG A 96 -4.09 -3.10 1.50
C ARG A 96 -5.05 -4.29 1.70
N GLY A 97 -4.51 -5.50 1.77
CA GLY A 97 -5.25 -6.71 2.12
C GLY A 97 -4.34 -7.95 2.25
N PRO A 98 -4.91 -9.13 2.54
CA PRO A 98 -4.15 -10.37 2.66
C PRO A 98 -3.31 -10.70 1.43
N ASP A 99 -3.81 -10.36 0.25
CA ASP A 99 -3.16 -10.64 -1.02
C ASP A 99 -1.95 -9.74 -1.23
N THR A 100 -2.11 -8.42 -1.02
CA THR A 100 -0.98 -7.49 -1.08
C THR A 100 0.05 -7.72 0.02
N ALA A 101 -0.35 -8.17 1.22
CA ALA A 101 0.58 -8.62 2.25
C ALA A 101 1.46 -9.80 1.78
N ARG A 102 0.88 -10.78 1.08
CA ARG A 102 1.66 -11.90 0.49
C ARG A 102 2.60 -11.43 -0.62
N ARG A 103 2.17 -10.48 -1.44
CA ARG A 103 3.00 -9.87 -2.50
C ARG A 103 4.18 -9.09 -1.89
N LEU A 104 3.94 -8.30 -0.86
CA LEU A 104 5.00 -7.62 -0.09
C LEU A 104 6.01 -8.61 0.50
N ALA A 105 5.56 -9.74 1.05
CA ALA A 105 6.46 -10.78 1.55
C ALA A 105 7.33 -11.38 0.43
N ALA A 106 6.76 -11.62 -0.75
CA ALA A 106 7.52 -12.09 -1.91
C ALA A 106 8.57 -11.06 -2.37
N VAL A 107 8.19 -9.78 -2.45
CA VAL A 107 9.09 -8.67 -2.79
C VAL A 107 10.22 -8.53 -1.77
N SER A 108 9.90 -8.55 -0.47
CA SER A 108 10.89 -8.48 0.61
C SER A 108 11.89 -9.64 0.50
N SER A 109 11.41 -10.86 0.26
CA SER A 109 12.26 -12.05 0.09
C SER A 109 13.16 -11.96 -1.14
N ALA A 110 12.65 -11.44 -2.26
CA ALA A 110 13.38 -11.35 -3.51
C ALA A 110 14.45 -10.25 -3.52
N THR A 111 14.21 -9.16 -2.80
CA THR A 111 15.08 -7.97 -2.80
C THR A 111 16.02 -7.89 -1.61
N GLY A 112 15.68 -8.55 -0.49
CA GLY A 112 16.39 -8.41 0.77
C GLY A 112 16.04 -7.14 1.56
N VAL A 113 15.13 -6.30 1.04
CA VAL A 113 14.62 -5.12 1.75
C VAL A 113 13.66 -5.59 2.85
N MET A 114 13.86 -5.11 4.08
CA MET A 114 12.91 -5.36 5.17
C MET A 114 11.67 -4.48 4.97
N ILE A 115 10.47 -5.07 5.02
CA ILE A 115 9.23 -4.32 4.82
C ILE A 115 8.37 -4.44 6.07
N ALA A 116 8.20 -3.33 6.78
CA ALA A 116 7.15 -3.18 7.78
C ALA A 116 5.87 -2.65 7.10
N THR A 117 4.71 -2.99 7.63
CA THR A 117 3.41 -2.55 7.09
C THR A 117 2.64 -1.79 8.17
N GLY A 118 1.97 -0.71 7.77
CA GLY A 118 1.10 0.08 8.63
C GLY A 118 -0.18 -0.65 9.02
N CYS A 119 -1.21 0.09 9.42
CA CYS A 119 -2.58 -0.40 9.64
C CYS A 119 -3.57 0.76 9.64
N GLY A 120 -4.86 0.45 9.72
CA GLY A 120 -5.92 1.43 9.90
C GLY A 120 -6.53 1.97 8.61
N PHE A 121 -7.14 3.15 8.72
CA PHE A 121 -8.02 3.75 7.73
C PHE A 121 -7.58 5.18 7.41
N TYR A 122 -7.89 5.64 6.21
CA TYR A 122 -7.46 6.94 5.72
C TYR A 122 -8.58 7.98 5.76
N VAL A 123 -8.63 8.89 4.78
CA VAL A 123 -9.70 9.90 4.68
C VAL A 123 -11.03 9.26 4.28
N ALA A 124 -12.13 9.92 4.65
CA ALA A 124 -13.49 9.39 4.50
C ALA A 124 -13.84 8.87 3.10
N ALA A 125 -13.27 9.47 2.05
CA ALA A 125 -13.51 9.06 0.67
C ALA A 125 -13.04 7.62 0.37
N THR A 126 -12.07 7.10 1.12
CA THR A 126 -11.51 5.75 0.92
C THR A 126 -12.06 4.73 1.91
N HIS A 127 -13.02 5.13 2.76
CA HIS A 127 -13.53 4.26 3.80
C HIS A 127 -14.35 3.13 3.18
N PRO A 128 -14.08 1.86 3.54
CA PRO A 128 -14.98 0.78 3.16
C PRO A 128 -16.35 0.98 3.84
N GLU A 129 -17.42 0.55 3.18
CA GLU A 129 -18.80 0.80 3.65
C GLU A 129 -19.04 0.31 5.09
N TRP A 130 -18.43 -0.81 5.47
CA TRP A 130 -18.58 -1.39 6.81
C TRP A 130 -17.97 -0.53 7.92
N LEU A 131 -16.98 0.32 7.62
CA LEU A 131 -16.34 1.16 8.64
C LEU A 131 -17.31 2.18 9.23
N GLN A 132 -18.27 2.66 8.43
CA GLN A 132 -19.28 3.62 8.87
C GLN A 132 -20.21 3.06 9.96
N ALA A 133 -20.29 1.73 10.06
CA ALA A 133 -21.11 1.05 11.07
C ALA A 133 -20.35 0.73 12.37
N MET A 134 -19.03 1.02 12.42
CA MET A 134 -18.19 0.68 13.57
C MET A 134 -18.07 1.82 14.58
N THR A 135 -18.01 1.47 15.87
CA THR A 135 -17.60 2.41 16.92
C THR A 135 -16.07 2.56 16.94
N ALA A 136 -15.57 3.58 17.65
CA ALA A 136 -14.13 3.78 17.82
C ALA A 136 -13.44 2.57 18.49
N GLU A 137 -14.11 1.92 19.44
CA GLU A 137 -13.62 0.72 20.12
C GLU A 137 -13.52 -0.46 19.15
N GLN A 138 -14.53 -0.66 18.30
CA GLN A 138 -14.48 -1.72 17.28
C GLN A 138 -13.37 -1.48 16.26
N ILE A 139 -13.12 -0.22 15.91
CA ILE A 139 -12.01 0.16 15.02
C ILE A 139 -10.66 -0.14 15.69
N ALA A 140 -10.52 0.19 16.97
CA ALA A 140 -9.32 -0.14 17.74
C ALA A 140 -9.09 -1.65 17.83
N ASP A 141 -10.14 -2.42 18.14
CA ASP A 141 -10.09 -3.89 18.21
C ASP A 141 -9.68 -4.50 16.87
N TYR A 142 -10.20 -3.97 15.76
CA TYR A 142 -9.80 -4.39 14.41
C TYR A 142 -8.31 -4.16 14.16
N ILE A 143 -7.79 -2.98 14.50
CA ILE A 143 -6.37 -2.65 14.32
C ILE A 143 -5.49 -3.57 15.19
N VAL A 144 -5.89 -3.83 16.44
CA VAL A 144 -5.14 -4.72 17.34
C VAL A 144 -5.16 -6.17 16.83
N ASP A 145 -6.31 -6.67 16.37
CA ASP A 145 -6.40 -8.03 15.82
C ASP A 145 -5.53 -8.20 14.56
N GLU A 146 -5.40 -7.19 13.69
CA GLU A 146 -4.47 -7.28 12.56
C GLU A 146 -3.01 -7.43 13.01
N LEU A 147 -2.61 -6.79 14.12
CA LEU A 147 -1.27 -6.87 14.66
C LEU A 147 -0.97 -8.24 15.28
N ASP A 148 -1.97 -8.85 15.92
CA ASP A 148 -1.82 -10.13 16.64
C ASP A 148 -2.11 -11.36 15.76
N SER A 149 -3.10 -11.26 14.87
CA SER A 149 -3.66 -12.37 14.09
C SER A 149 -3.37 -12.29 12.58
N GLY A 150 -2.88 -11.13 12.10
CA GLY A 150 -2.51 -10.86 10.72
C GLY A 150 -3.57 -10.10 9.92
N ILE A 151 -3.13 -9.51 8.80
CA ILE A 151 -3.92 -8.60 7.95
C ILE A 151 -5.14 -9.30 7.34
N GLY A 152 -6.28 -8.59 7.35
CA GLY A 152 -7.51 -8.99 6.67
C GLY A 152 -8.23 -10.22 7.22
N ARG A 153 -7.93 -10.62 8.46
CA ARG A 153 -8.85 -11.49 9.21
C ARG A 153 -10.01 -10.65 9.73
N PRO A 154 -11.26 -11.10 9.59
CA PRO A 154 -12.35 -10.43 10.27
C PRO A 154 -12.17 -10.61 11.78
N ALA A 155 -12.34 -9.51 12.52
CA ALA A 155 -12.55 -9.58 13.96
C ALA A 155 -13.64 -10.63 14.22
N SER A 156 -13.40 -11.55 15.16
CA SER A 156 -14.26 -12.71 15.41
C SER A 156 -15.74 -12.31 15.40
N GLY A 157 -16.47 -12.69 14.32
CA GLY A 157 -17.91 -12.47 14.21
C GLY A 157 -18.43 -11.60 13.05
N GLN A 158 -17.62 -11.10 12.10
CA GLN A 158 -18.14 -10.37 10.93
C GLN A 158 -17.79 -11.01 9.58
N LEU A 159 -18.82 -11.12 8.73
CA LEU A 159 -18.81 -11.75 7.42
C LEU A 159 -17.98 -10.94 6.42
N SER A 160 -17.18 -11.66 5.64
CA SER A 160 -16.48 -11.18 4.45
C SER A 160 -17.45 -10.48 3.48
N SER A 161 -17.19 -9.22 3.17
CA SER A 161 -17.48 -8.66 1.86
C SER A 161 -16.16 -8.24 1.21
N ALA A 162 -15.63 -9.14 0.40
CA ALA A 162 -14.54 -8.85 -0.51
C ALA A 162 -14.92 -7.72 -1.47
N ARG A 163 -13.99 -6.78 -1.66
CA ARG A 163 -13.60 -6.36 -3.01
C ARG A 163 -12.20 -6.88 -3.25
#